data_AF-A0A543PFE1-F1
#
_entry.id   AF-A0A543PFE1-F1
#
_cell.length_a   1.000
_cell.length_b   1.000
_cell.length_c   1.000
_cell.angle_alpha   90.00
_cell.angle_beta   90.00
_cell.angle_gamma   90.00
#
_symmetry.space_group_name_H-M   'P 1'
#
loop_
_entity.id
_entity.type
_entity.pdbx_description
1 polymer ?
#
loop_
_entity_poly.entity_id
_entity_poly.type
_entity_poly.pdbx_seq_one_letter_code
_entity_poly.pdbx_strand_id
1 'polypeptide(L)'
;MAEPGVPAYVALGDSISIDDYAGGPGRGAASLLFTNRDEDFPEWRGHDLRTVTPGTTSSLSATDGATTRTLLQAQLPRLRALGERPTLVTLTIGGNDLLGAYGDTGAARAAVIGGVRAAVDTALAELRDVCAPAARIVVGTVYDPSDGTGDAARLGLPSWPDAVPVIAELNDTLRAVAGPHGAVVAEIAAVFSGHGLRAGDPTGATRDRRSGTCGSATSSSRMPGAPAVSVPPSGRPSATAEGDRATVPRARSTWTRRRVLAVGGRLALGALLAGCTARDQEEPMSGDRSAQLTARPPENAPEPPREPVEPGDHPLGLVADRDPVLHVPPGFDPAAAAPLVVSLHGAGGSAAGGLALLSALADEHGLLVLAPASRGSTWDAIRGRYGADRALVDQALETVFTTVRVDPERIAVAGFSDGASYALGLGLANGVLFRRIVAFSPGFVPSASRQGRPDVYVSHGDADDVLPVGRTSRRIVPALEEDGYDVIYREFAGGHTVPPGIAREAVEWLDRGGAG
;
A
#
# COMPACT_ATOMS: atom_id res chain seq x y z
N MET A 1 14.49 33.28 30.84
CA MET A 1 14.49 31.84 30.50
C MET A 1 13.44 31.65 29.43
N ALA A 2 13.63 30.75 28.46
CA ALA A 2 12.52 30.38 27.58
C ALA A 2 11.47 29.63 28.41
N GLU A 3 10.19 29.76 28.06
CA GLU A 3 9.16 28.91 28.64
C GLU A 3 9.41 27.46 28.24
N PRO A 4 9.16 26.48 29.12
CA PRO A 4 9.20 25.08 28.74
C PRO A 4 8.09 24.83 27.71
N GLY A 5 8.48 24.48 26.48
CA GLY A 5 7.53 24.15 25.42
C GLY A 5 6.62 22.99 25.83
N VAL A 6 5.39 23.01 25.33
CA VAL A 6 4.40 21.95 25.56
C VAL A 6 5.03 20.59 25.21
N PRO A 7 5.01 19.59 26.11
CA PRO A 7 5.50 18.26 25.80
C PRO A 7 4.74 17.67 24.62
N ALA A 8 5.44 17.03 23.69
CA ALA A 8 4.83 16.48 22.49
C ALA A 8 5.34 15.06 22.22
N TYR A 9 4.42 14.17 21.87
CA TYR A 9 4.66 12.78 21.51
C TYR A 9 4.37 12.56 20.03
N VAL A 10 5.32 11.95 19.31
CA VAL A 10 5.13 11.59 17.89
C VAL A 10 5.40 10.10 17.69
N ALA A 11 4.43 9.41 17.09
CA ALA A 11 4.61 8.06 16.58
C ALA A 11 4.98 8.11 15.10
N LEU A 12 6.14 7.56 14.76
CA LEU A 12 6.63 7.35 13.39
C LEU A 12 6.68 5.85 13.10
N GLY A 13 6.74 5.51 11.82
CA GLY A 13 6.98 4.13 11.40
C GLY A 13 5.82 3.45 10.69
N ASP A 14 5.72 2.15 10.91
CA ASP A 14 4.82 1.22 10.23
C ASP A 14 3.54 0.90 11.04
N SER A 15 2.79 -0.09 10.57
CA SER A 15 1.49 -0.49 11.10
C SER A 15 1.50 -1.08 12.52
N ILE A 16 2.66 -1.28 13.16
CA ILE A 16 2.72 -1.54 14.61
C ILE A 16 2.41 -0.26 15.42
N SER A 17 2.49 0.91 14.79
CA SER A 17 2.25 2.22 15.43
C SER A 17 0.96 2.93 14.95
N ILE A 18 0.02 2.22 14.34
CA ILE A 18 -1.29 2.74 13.90
C ILE A 18 -2.48 2.09 14.64
N ASP A 19 -3.67 2.66 14.52
CA ASP A 19 -4.91 2.19 15.15
C ASP A 19 -5.66 1.11 14.34
N ASP A 20 -5.51 1.10 13.02
CA ASP A 20 -6.39 0.41 12.06
C ASP A 20 -6.53 -1.10 12.34
N TYR A 21 -5.40 -1.78 12.59
CA TYR A 21 -5.37 -3.21 12.89
C TYR A 21 -5.66 -3.56 14.36
N ALA A 22 -5.74 -2.56 15.25
CA ALA A 22 -6.08 -2.75 16.65
C ALA A 22 -7.59 -2.64 16.94
N GLY A 23 -8.42 -2.54 15.90
CA GLY A 23 -9.88 -2.38 16.02
C GLY A 23 -10.37 -0.94 15.99
N GLY A 24 -9.59 -0.03 15.39
CA GLY A 24 -9.98 1.36 15.13
C GLY A 24 -9.47 2.38 16.16
N PRO A 25 -9.88 3.66 16.01
CA PRO A 25 -9.25 4.79 16.67
C PRO A 25 -9.07 4.66 18.19
N GLY A 26 -7.88 5.03 18.66
CA GLY A 26 -7.51 5.00 20.08
C GLY A 26 -7.15 3.62 20.63
N ARG A 27 -6.92 2.60 19.78
CA ARG A 27 -6.59 1.22 20.22
C ARG A 27 -5.19 0.73 19.85
N GLY A 28 -4.50 1.39 18.92
CA GLY A 28 -3.13 1.07 18.53
C GLY A 28 -2.13 1.30 19.67
N ALA A 29 -0.98 0.63 19.62
CA ALA A 29 0.00 0.68 20.71
C ALA A 29 0.50 2.11 21.01
N ALA A 30 0.66 2.94 19.98
CA ALA A 30 1.01 4.35 20.11
C ALA A 30 -0.11 5.17 20.78
N SER A 31 -1.36 4.96 20.39
CA SER A 31 -2.53 5.63 20.96
C SER A 31 -2.76 5.24 22.41
N LEU A 32 -2.60 3.96 22.76
CA LEU A 32 -2.69 3.45 24.13
C LEU A 32 -1.57 3.99 25.03
N LEU A 33 -0.35 4.14 24.50
CA LEU A 33 0.75 4.79 25.22
C LEU A 33 0.41 6.26 25.51
N PHE A 34 -0.25 6.96 24.60
CA PHE A 34 -0.68 8.34 24.81
C PHE A 34 -1.86 8.46 25.79
N THR A 35 -2.86 7.60 25.66
CA THR A 35 -4.07 7.58 26.49
C THR A 35 -4.53 6.12 26.65
N ASN A 36 -4.34 5.56 27.84
CA ASN A 36 -4.69 4.17 28.10
C ASN A 36 -6.21 3.95 28.02
N ARG A 37 -6.60 2.76 27.53
CA ARG A 37 -7.98 2.28 27.61
C ARG A 37 -8.13 1.40 28.85
N ASP A 38 -8.33 2.08 29.98
CA ASP A 38 -8.48 1.51 31.33
C ASP A 38 -9.47 0.35 31.51
N GLU A 39 -10.44 0.20 30.60
CA GLU A 39 -11.40 -0.91 30.58
C GLU A 39 -10.82 -2.18 29.93
N ASP A 40 -9.97 -1.99 28.92
CA ASP A 40 -9.27 -3.07 28.20
C ASP A 40 -7.95 -3.45 28.92
N PHE A 41 -7.25 -2.47 29.50
CA PHE A 41 -5.92 -2.58 30.14
C PHE A 41 -5.88 -1.91 31.52
N PRO A 42 -6.59 -2.44 32.54
CA PRO A 42 -6.70 -1.82 33.86
C PRO A 42 -5.38 -1.74 34.64
N GLU A 43 -4.41 -2.61 34.34
CA GLU A 43 -3.06 -2.60 34.93
C GLU A 43 -2.17 -1.44 34.44
N TRP A 44 -2.54 -0.79 33.33
CA TRP A 44 -1.85 0.40 32.79
C TRP A 44 -2.55 1.72 33.17
N ARG A 45 -3.58 1.67 34.02
CA ARG A 45 -4.33 2.84 34.49
C ARG A 45 -3.40 3.92 35.06
N GLY A 46 -3.42 5.10 34.44
CA GLY A 46 -2.65 6.26 34.85
C GLY A 46 -1.13 6.19 34.60
N HIS A 47 -0.68 5.19 33.83
CA HIS A 47 0.69 5.10 33.33
C HIS A 47 0.85 5.67 31.90
N ASP A 48 -0.24 6.13 31.28
CA ASP A 48 -0.27 6.78 29.97
C ASP A 48 0.30 8.20 30.00
N LEU A 49 0.83 8.67 28.86
CA LEU A 49 1.48 9.98 28.73
C LEU A 49 0.57 11.15 29.12
N ARG A 50 -0.73 11.09 28.79
CA ARG A 50 -1.69 12.15 29.12
C ARG A 50 -1.93 12.24 30.63
N THR A 51 -1.86 11.14 31.37
CA THR A 51 -1.92 11.14 32.84
C THR A 51 -0.58 11.51 33.49
N VAL A 52 0.55 10.90 33.07
CA VAL A 52 1.85 11.13 33.74
C VAL A 52 2.50 12.46 33.35
N THR A 53 2.12 13.04 32.21
CA THR A 53 2.57 14.37 31.75
C THR A 53 1.37 15.14 31.18
N PRO A 54 0.52 15.72 32.06
CA PRO A 54 -0.66 16.47 31.63
C PRO A 54 -0.32 17.62 30.68
N GLY A 55 -1.14 17.78 29.64
CA GLY A 55 -0.93 18.77 28.58
C GLY A 55 -0.07 18.28 27.41
N THR A 56 0.42 17.04 27.42
CA THR A 56 1.16 16.47 26.28
C THR A 56 0.31 16.44 25.00
N THR A 57 0.85 16.91 23.86
CA THR A 57 0.25 16.74 22.52
C THR A 57 0.66 15.40 21.90
N SER A 58 -0.13 14.90 20.93
CA SER A 58 0.12 13.63 20.26
C SER A 58 -0.06 13.72 18.74
N SER A 59 0.89 13.18 17.98
CA SER A 59 0.75 12.97 16.53
C SER A 59 1.05 11.53 16.13
N LEU A 60 0.07 10.84 15.55
CA LEU A 60 0.32 9.61 14.79
C LEU A 60 0.71 10.01 13.36
N SER A 61 1.99 9.86 13.04
CA SER A 61 2.57 10.04 11.70
C SER A 61 3.09 8.73 11.10
N ALA A 62 2.94 7.62 11.82
CA ALA A 62 3.09 6.27 11.30
C ALA A 62 2.00 5.95 10.26
N THR A 63 2.31 5.03 9.34
CA THR A 63 1.43 4.67 8.21
C THR A 63 1.59 3.19 7.87
N ASP A 64 0.52 2.52 7.44
CA ASP A 64 0.65 1.13 6.99
C ASP A 64 1.63 0.99 5.81
N GLY A 65 2.27 -0.18 5.70
CA GLY A 65 3.28 -0.49 4.69
C GLY A 65 4.55 0.38 4.73
N ALA A 66 4.74 1.22 5.76
CA ALA A 66 5.88 2.14 5.80
C ALA A 66 7.23 1.41 5.73
N THR A 67 8.08 1.89 4.84
CA THR A 67 9.48 1.47 4.72
C THR A 67 10.42 2.54 5.24
N THR A 68 11.70 2.25 5.42
CA THR A 68 12.70 3.27 5.75
C THR A 68 12.76 4.42 4.73
N ARG A 69 12.34 4.19 3.47
CA ARG A 69 12.11 5.25 2.49
C ARG A 69 10.93 6.15 2.89
N THR A 70 9.81 5.58 3.31
CA THR A 70 8.63 6.32 3.79
C THR A 70 8.97 7.19 5.00
N LEU A 71 9.77 6.66 5.94
CA LEU A 71 10.29 7.39 7.09
C LEU A 71 11.06 8.66 6.67
N LEU A 72 12.10 8.49 5.86
CA LEU A 72 12.97 9.60 5.43
C LEU A 72 12.30 10.59 4.48
N GLN A 73 11.43 10.13 3.56
CA GLN A 73 10.90 10.96 2.47
C GLN A 73 9.50 11.53 2.73
N ALA A 74 8.76 11.04 3.73
CA ALA A 74 7.42 11.53 4.05
C ALA A 74 7.23 11.83 5.55
N GLN A 75 7.63 10.94 6.45
CA GLN A 75 7.29 11.08 7.87
C GLN A 75 8.15 12.11 8.60
N LEU A 76 9.48 12.09 8.43
CA LEU A 76 10.35 13.12 9.03
C LEU A 76 10.20 14.53 8.42
N PRO A 77 9.99 14.69 7.09
CA PRO A 77 9.59 15.98 6.52
C PRO A 77 8.27 16.53 7.08
N ARG A 78 7.27 15.66 7.32
CA ARG A 78 6.03 16.05 8.03
C ARG A 78 6.33 16.50 9.47
N LEU A 79 7.16 15.76 10.21
CA LEU A 79 7.58 16.14 11.57
C LEU A 79 8.26 17.52 11.61
N ARG A 80 9.18 17.81 10.68
CA ARG A 80 9.79 19.14 10.53
C ARG A 80 8.74 20.25 10.32
N ALA A 81 7.70 19.97 9.54
CA ALA A 81 6.66 20.93 9.21
C ALA A 81 5.66 21.22 10.35
N LEU A 82 5.59 20.37 11.40
CA LEU A 82 4.72 20.62 12.56
C LEU A 82 5.13 21.83 13.40
N GLY A 83 6.40 22.26 13.33
CA GLY A 83 6.94 23.35 14.16
C GLY A 83 7.13 22.99 15.65
N GLU A 84 6.41 21.99 16.16
CA GLU A 84 6.63 21.41 17.49
C GLU A 84 7.95 20.62 17.57
N ARG A 85 8.63 20.68 18.73
CA ARG A 85 9.83 19.89 19.02
C ARG A 85 9.49 18.76 20.00
N PRO A 86 9.25 17.52 19.55
CA PRO A 86 8.78 16.46 20.43
C PRO A 86 9.76 16.11 21.54
N THR A 87 9.21 15.77 22.70
CA THR A 87 9.89 15.28 23.90
C THR A 87 9.93 13.74 23.95
N LEU A 88 9.06 13.07 23.21
CA LEU A 88 9.08 11.62 23.00
C LEU A 88 8.79 11.28 21.54
N VAL A 89 9.56 10.35 20.97
CA VAL A 89 9.31 9.77 19.65
C VAL A 89 9.39 8.25 19.74
N THR A 90 8.41 7.54 19.18
CA THR A 90 8.47 6.09 18.94
C THR A 90 8.61 5.81 17.45
N LEU A 91 9.41 4.82 17.08
CA LEU A 91 9.68 4.42 15.69
C LEU A 91 9.64 2.90 15.52
N THR A 92 8.81 2.41 14.61
CA THR A 92 8.73 1.00 14.18
C THR A 92 9.02 0.91 12.68
N ILE A 93 10.09 0.22 12.25
CA ILE A 93 10.47 0.22 10.83
C ILE A 93 11.37 -0.96 10.46
N GLY A 94 11.47 -1.25 9.15
CA GLY A 94 12.37 -2.26 8.59
C GLY A 94 11.67 -3.58 8.23
N GLY A 95 10.49 -3.87 8.81
CA GLY A 95 9.71 -5.07 8.49
C GLY A 95 9.23 -5.06 7.03
N ASN A 96 8.67 -3.94 6.57
CA ASN A 96 8.21 -3.80 5.18
C ASN A 96 9.38 -3.73 4.18
N ASP A 97 10.53 -3.17 4.57
CA ASP A 97 11.75 -3.20 3.78
C ASP A 97 12.21 -4.66 3.54
N LEU A 98 12.05 -5.54 4.55
CA LEU A 98 12.35 -6.97 4.45
C LEU A 98 11.32 -7.75 3.61
N LEU A 99 10.03 -7.40 3.67
CA LEU A 99 9.01 -7.93 2.75
C LEU A 99 9.36 -7.62 1.29
N GLY A 100 10.02 -6.50 1.01
CA GLY A 100 10.55 -6.15 -0.31
C GLY A 100 11.62 -7.10 -0.88
N ALA A 101 12.16 -8.02 -0.07
CA ALA A 101 13.10 -9.07 -0.46
C ALA A 101 12.63 -10.47 -0.03
N TYR A 102 11.32 -10.68 0.14
CA TYR A 102 10.78 -11.91 0.71
C TYR A 102 11.17 -13.16 -0.10
N GLY A 103 11.75 -14.15 0.58
CA GLY A 103 12.23 -15.39 -0.04
C GLY A 103 13.63 -15.32 -0.65
N ASP A 104 14.25 -14.14 -0.78
CA ASP A 104 15.65 -13.98 -1.19
C ASP A 104 16.53 -13.59 0.00
N THR A 105 17.02 -14.62 0.70
CA THR A 105 17.98 -14.51 1.81
C THR A 105 19.26 -13.74 1.41
N GLY A 106 19.66 -13.79 0.13
CA GLY A 106 20.82 -13.07 -0.38
C GLY A 106 20.56 -11.57 -0.47
N ALA A 107 19.46 -11.17 -1.14
CA ALA A 107 19.06 -9.77 -1.26
C ALA A 107 18.71 -9.14 0.09
N ALA A 108 18.03 -9.89 0.98
CA ALA A 108 17.69 -9.43 2.32
C ALA A 108 18.93 -9.05 3.15
N ARG A 109 19.94 -9.94 3.20
CA ARG A 109 21.19 -9.65 3.93
C ARG A 109 22.06 -8.60 3.22
N ALA A 110 22.23 -8.69 1.90
CA ALA A 110 23.19 -7.86 1.17
C ALA A 110 22.69 -6.43 0.89
N ALA A 111 21.38 -6.24 0.71
CA ALA A 111 20.80 -4.94 0.35
C ALA A 111 19.86 -4.40 1.44
N VAL A 112 18.92 -5.20 1.97
CA VAL A 112 17.91 -4.68 2.91
C VAL A 112 18.51 -4.32 4.26
N ILE A 113 19.17 -5.25 4.96
CA ILE A 113 19.71 -4.98 6.31
C ILE A 113 20.71 -3.81 6.28
N GLY A 114 21.59 -3.76 5.26
CA GLY A 114 22.51 -2.64 5.05
C GLY A 114 21.80 -1.30 4.76
N GLY A 115 20.76 -1.33 3.94
CA GLY A 115 19.94 -0.15 3.62
C GLY A 115 19.16 0.37 4.82
N VAL A 116 18.48 -0.51 5.56
CA VAL A 116 17.75 -0.18 6.79
C VAL A 116 18.71 0.42 7.82
N ARG A 117 19.90 -0.16 8.00
CA ARG A 117 20.92 0.41 8.91
C ARG A 117 21.25 1.86 8.57
N ALA A 118 21.59 2.14 7.31
CA ALA A 118 21.98 3.49 6.87
C ALA A 118 20.81 4.49 6.94
N ALA A 119 19.59 4.04 6.62
CA ALA A 119 18.41 4.88 6.66
C ALA A 119 17.94 5.18 8.09
N VAL A 120 18.01 4.21 9.01
CA VAL A 120 17.70 4.43 10.44
C VAL A 120 18.79 5.26 11.12
N ASP A 121 20.07 5.09 10.76
CA ASP A 121 21.16 5.96 11.25
C ASP A 121 20.91 7.43 10.87
N THR A 122 20.55 7.66 9.59
CA THR A 122 20.16 8.99 9.08
C THR A 122 18.93 9.54 9.79
N ALA A 123 17.90 8.71 9.98
CA ALA A 123 16.66 9.10 10.65
C ALA A 123 16.87 9.44 12.13
N LEU A 124 17.71 8.70 12.84
CA LEU A 124 18.01 8.96 14.26
C LEU A 124 18.87 10.21 14.45
N ALA A 125 19.84 10.46 13.56
CA ALA A 125 20.57 11.73 13.52
C ALA A 125 19.62 12.92 13.29
N GLU A 126 18.77 12.84 12.27
CA GLU A 126 17.78 13.87 11.95
C GLU A 126 16.78 14.10 13.10
N LEU A 127 16.33 13.03 13.76
CA LEU A 127 15.48 13.13 14.95
C LEU A 127 16.17 13.90 16.08
N ARG A 128 17.48 13.75 16.27
CA ARG A 128 18.21 14.51 17.31
C ARG A 128 18.26 16.02 17.04
N ASP A 129 18.26 16.43 15.77
CA ASP A 129 18.23 17.85 15.40
C ASP A 129 16.83 18.50 15.54
N VAL A 130 15.76 17.74 15.26
CA VAL A 130 14.37 18.28 15.26
C VAL A 130 13.65 18.14 16.61
N CYS A 131 13.99 17.15 17.44
CA CYS A 131 13.35 16.95 18.74
C CYS A 131 13.76 17.99 19.79
N ALA A 132 13.20 17.92 21.00
CA ALA A 132 13.68 18.68 22.15
C ALA A 132 15.08 18.18 22.61
N PRO A 133 15.95 19.02 23.21
CA PRO A 133 17.32 18.64 23.56
C PRO A 133 17.48 17.46 24.55
N ALA A 134 16.42 17.09 25.26
CA ALA A 134 16.38 15.94 26.18
C ALA A 134 15.40 14.85 25.73
N ALA A 135 14.94 14.88 24.47
CA ALA A 135 13.88 14.01 23.98
C ALA A 135 14.24 12.52 24.03
N ARG A 136 13.27 11.70 24.39
CA ARG A 136 13.38 10.25 24.37
C ARG A 136 13.03 9.73 22.97
N ILE A 137 13.94 8.99 22.35
CA ILE A 137 13.64 8.25 21.11
C ILE A 137 13.60 6.77 21.47
N VAL A 138 12.57 6.08 21.00
CA VAL A 138 12.34 4.65 21.22
C VAL A 138 12.20 3.94 19.87
N VAL A 139 13.05 2.96 19.60
CA VAL A 139 13.03 2.15 18.37
C VAL A 139 12.48 0.76 18.69
N GLY A 140 11.41 0.34 18.03
CA GLY A 140 10.84 -1.00 18.17
C GLY A 140 11.61 -2.04 17.36
N THR A 141 11.77 -3.25 17.90
CA THR A 141 12.23 -4.41 17.12
C THR A 141 11.09 -4.99 16.26
N VAL A 142 11.45 -5.56 15.11
CA VAL A 142 10.53 -6.23 14.17
C VAL A 142 10.22 -7.63 14.71
N TYR A 143 8.93 -7.92 14.95
CA TYR A 143 8.47 -9.23 15.39
C TYR A 143 8.48 -10.25 14.23
N ASP A 144 8.60 -11.53 14.57
CA ASP A 144 8.39 -12.64 13.63
C ASP A 144 6.95 -13.15 13.72
N PRO A 145 6.10 -12.96 12.70
CA PRO A 145 4.73 -13.46 12.72
C PRO A 145 4.64 -14.99 12.66
N SER A 146 5.73 -15.71 12.34
CA SER A 146 5.73 -17.16 12.20
C SER A 146 6.01 -17.95 13.49
N ASP A 147 6.20 -17.28 14.63
CA ASP A 147 6.61 -17.88 15.91
C ASP A 147 7.89 -18.75 15.78
N GLY A 148 8.90 -18.25 15.06
CA GLY A 148 10.19 -18.93 14.90
C GLY A 148 10.19 -20.07 13.89
N THR A 149 9.20 -20.14 12.99
CA THR A 149 9.02 -21.29 12.07
C THR A 149 9.29 -20.99 10.60
N GLY A 150 9.32 -19.73 10.20
CA GLY A 150 9.39 -19.30 8.79
C GLY A 150 8.15 -19.69 7.96
N ASP A 151 7.06 -20.12 8.61
CA ASP A 151 5.79 -20.39 7.95
C ASP A 151 4.85 -19.18 8.08
N ALA A 152 4.70 -18.44 6.97
CA ALA A 152 3.81 -17.32 6.83
C ALA A 152 2.63 -17.62 5.89
N ALA A 153 2.26 -18.89 5.68
CA ALA A 153 1.19 -19.27 4.75
C ALA A 153 -0.16 -18.63 5.09
N ARG A 154 -0.46 -18.41 6.39
CA ARG A 154 -1.65 -17.67 6.84
C ARG A 154 -1.66 -16.18 6.42
N LEU A 155 -0.51 -15.60 6.09
CA LEU A 155 -0.41 -14.26 5.49
C LEU A 155 -0.50 -14.28 3.96
N GLY A 156 -0.52 -15.45 3.31
CA GLY A 156 -0.43 -15.59 1.84
C GLY A 156 1.02 -15.62 1.32
N LEU A 157 2.01 -15.70 2.22
CA LEU A 157 3.42 -15.73 1.87
C LEU A 157 3.94 -17.19 1.83
N PRO A 158 4.85 -17.55 0.90
CA PRO A 158 5.46 -18.88 0.87
C PRO A 158 6.33 -19.10 2.12
N SER A 159 6.58 -20.36 2.50
CA SER A 159 7.47 -20.61 3.64
C SER A 159 8.91 -20.21 3.33
N TRP A 160 9.50 -19.43 4.23
CA TRP A 160 10.88 -18.94 4.16
C TRP A 160 11.55 -19.16 5.54
N PRO A 161 12.13 -20.35 5.81
CA PRO A 161 12.78 -20.66 7.10
C PRO A 161 13.90 -19.67 7.48
N ASP A 162 14.61 -19.14 6.50
CA ASP A 162 15.65 -18.11 6.68
C ASP A 162 15.09 -16.75 7.16
N ALA A 163 13.78 -16.50 7.07
CA ALA A 163 13.18 -15.28 7.59
C ALA A 163 13.47 -15.07 9.07
N VAL A 164 13.46 -16.16 9.87
CA VAL A 164 13.66 -16.11 11.32
C VAL A 164 15.06 -15.57 11.71
N PRO A 165 16.19 -16.13 11.23
CA PRO A 165 17.50 -15.55 11.48
C PRO A 165 17.70 -14.17 10.81
N VAL A 166 17.08 -13.91 9.65
CA VAL A 166 17.19 -12.60 8.99
C VAL A 166 16.46 -11.49 9.77
N ILE A 167 15.31 -11.79 10.40
CA ILE A 167 14.62 -10.88 11.33
C ILE A 167 15.47 -10.67 12.60
N ALA A 168 16.17 -11.71 13.09
CA ALA A 168 17.10 -11.56 14.21
C ALA A 168 18.29 -10.63 13.86
N GLU A 169 18.91 -10.81 12.69
CA GLU A 169 20.00 -9.94 12.18
C GLU A 169 19.54 -8.49 11.96
N LEU A 170 18.29 -8.30 11.49
CA LEU A 170 17.66 -6.99 11.37
C LEU A 170 17.46 -6.33 12.76
N ASN A 171 17.02 -7.10 13.75
CA ASN A 171 16.83 -6.60 15.11
C ASN A 171 18.15 -6.26 15.81
N ASP A 172 19.20 -7.06 15.64
CA ASP A 172 20.55 -6.72 16.12
C ASP A 172 21.10 -5.48 15.41
N THR A 173 20.76 -5.28 14.13
CA THR A 173 21.08 -4.06 13.39
C THR A 173 20.34 -2.83 13.96
N LEU A 174 19.05 -2.95 14.28
CA LEU A 174 18.26 -1.90 14.93
C LEU A 174 18.80 -1.55 16.33
N ARG A 175 19.20 -2.55 17.13
CA ARG A 175 19.88 -2.35 18.42
C ARG A 175 21.21 -1.62 18.26
N ALA A 176 22.03 -2.05 17.30
CA ALA A 176 23.36 -1.50 17.06
C ALA A 176 23.33 -0.04 16.57
N VAL A 177 22.31 0.36 15.82
CA VAL A 177 22.15 1.75 15.35
C VAL A 177 21.45 2.66 16.38
N ALA A 178 20.56 2.13 17.22
CA ALA A 178 19.92 2.92 18.27
C ALA A 178 20.91 3.45 19.34
N GLY A 179 21.91 2.65 19.69
CA GLY A 179 22.88 2.94 20.76
C GLY A 179 23.68 4.25 20.57
N PRO A 180 24.38 4.46 19.43
CA PRO A 180 25.14 5.68 19.16
C PRO A 180 24.32 6.98 19.25
N HIS A 181 23.03 6.92 18.88
CA HIS A 181 22.10 8.07 18.97
C HIS A 181 21.42 8.20 20.33
N GLY A 182 21.80 7.41 21.34
CA GLY A 182 21.18 7.40 22.66
C GLY A 182 19.68 7.06 22.65
N ALA A 183 19.20 6.40 21.60
CA ALA A 183 17.84 5.88 21.53
C ALA A 183 17.74 4.58 22.33
N VAL A 184 16.54 4.29 22.86
CA VAL A 184 16.27 3.05 23.58
C VAL A 184 15.52 2.08 22.68
N VAL A 185 15.79 0.80 22.81
CA VAL A 185 15.09 -0.25 22.07
C VAL A 185 13.89 -0.73 22.87
N ALA A 186 12.72 -0.78 22.24
CA ALA A 186 11.55 -1.49 22.73
C ALA A 186 11.55 -2.90 22.12
N GLU A 187 11.64 -3.93 22.97
CA GLU A 187 11.80 -5.32 22.54
C GLU A 187 10.47 -5.99 22.16
N ILE A 188 9.75 -5.35 21.22
CA ILE A 188 8.46 -5.80 20.67
C ILE A 188 8.57 -7.26 20.18
N ALA A 189 9.66 -7.61 19.48
CA ALA A 189 9.88 -8.96 18.98
C ALA A 189 9.92 -10.04 20.08
N ALA A 190 10.37 -9.69 21.29
CA ALA A 190 10.36 -10.62 22.43
C ALA A 190 8.97 -10.74 23.08
N VAL A 191 8.20 -9.65 23.10
CA VAL A 191 6.82 -9.63 23.65
C VAL A 191 5.83 -10.36 22.74
N PHE A 192 6.00 -10.25 21.41
CA PHE A 192 5.15 -10.91 20.42
C PHE A 192 5.46 -12.41 20.22
N SER A 193 6.52 -12.94 20.86
CA SER A 193 6.89 -14.35 20.74
C SER A 193 5.78 -15.26 21.31
N GLY A 194 5.37 -16.27 20.54
CA GLY A 194 4.25 -17.15 20.90
C GLY A 194 2.86 -16.55 20.69
N HIS A 195 2.77 -15.37 20.07
CA HIS A 195 1.52 -14.66 19.74
C HIS A 195 1.33 -14.50 18.23
N GLY A 196 2.17 -15.13 17.40
CA GLY A 196 2.10 -15.10 15.95
C GLY A 196 0.99 -15.98 15.36
N LEU A 197 1.13 -16.26 14.07
CA LEU A 197 0.11 -16.85 13.20
C LEU A 197 -0.38 -18.23 13.66
N ARG A 198 0.35 -18.91 14.55
CA ARG A 198 -0.01 -20.25 15.06
C ARG A 198 -0.70 -20.21 16.43
N ALA A 199 -0.69 -19.08 17.14
CA ALA A 199 -1.28 -18.93 18.47
C ALA A 199 -2.81 -19.07 18.51
N GLY A 200 -3.50 -18.80 17.38
CA GLY A 200 -4.96 -18.87 17.26
C GLY A 200 -5.57 -17.52 16.94
N ASP A 201 -6.85 -17.33 17.30
CA ASP A 201 -7.52 -16.04 17.27
C ASP A 201 -7.51 -15.45 18.70
N PRO A 202 -6.80 -14.33 18.96
CA PRO A 202 -6.73 -13.74 20.29
C PRO A 202 -8.07 -13.13 20.77
N THR A 203 -9.07 -13.00 19.89
CA THR A 203 -10.45 -12.60 20.26
C THR A 203 -11.32 -13.80 20.67
N GLY A 204 -10.83 -15.03 20.48
CA GLY A 204 -11.53 -16.27 20.82
C GLY A 204 -11.88 -16.38 22.31
N ALA A 205 -13.08 -16.86 22.61
CA ALA A 205 -13.66 -16.86 23.96
C ALA A 205 -12.93 -17.74 25.00
N THR A 206 -11.94 -18.54 24.61
CA THR A 206 -11.19 -19.46 25.49
C THR A 206 -10.04 -18.75 26.23
N ARG A 207 -10.37 -17.75 27.06
CA ARG A 207 -9.43 -17.16 28.05
C ARG A 207 -9.19 -18.14 29.22
N ASP A 208 -8.37 -19.18 29.01
CA ASP A 208 -7.81 -19.94 30.14
C ASP A 208 -6.76 -19.07 30.85
N ARG A 209 -7.12 -18.55 32.03
CA ARG A 209 -6.30 -17.58 32.79
C ARG A 209 -5.16 -18.26 33.57
N ARG A 210 -4.33 -19.08 32.90
CA ARG A 210 -3.32 -19.93 33.57
C ARG A 210 -1.90 -19.96 32.99
N SER A 211 -1.51 -18.99 32.14
CA SER A 211 -0.10 -18.65 31.91
C SER A 211 0.05 -17.22 31.37
N GLY A 212 1.19 -16.56 31.63
CA GLY A 212 1.52 -15.27 31.00
C GLY A 212 1.22 -14.00 31.80
N THR A 213 1.66 -13.91 33.06
CA THR A 213 1.85 -12.58 33.68
C THR A 213 2.96 -11.83 32.95
N CYS A 214 2.68 -10.65 32.40
CA CYS A 214 3.70 -9.73 31.88
C CYS A 214 4.51 -9.14 33.06
N GLY A 215 5.49 -9.91 33.54
CA GLY A 215 6.16 -9.65 34.82
C GLY A 215 7.69 -9.61 34.70
N SER A 216 8.24 -8.41 34.94
CA SER A 216 9.61 -8.16 35.44
C SER A 216 10.71 -9.14 35.02
N ALA A 217 11.34 -8.89 33.86
CA ALA A 217 12.54 -9.59 33.44
C ALA A 217 13.77 -9.17 34.27
N THR A 218 14.02 -9.83 35.40
CA THR A 218 15.27 -9.70 36.17
C THR A 218 16.31 -10.72 35.72
N SER A 219 17.53 -10.26 35.43
CA SER A 219 18.63 -11.08 34.90
C SER A 219 19.15 -12.14 35.87
N SER A 220 19.42 -13.34 35.38
CA SER A 220 20.38 -14.28 35.96
C SER A 220 20.95 -15.19 34.87
N SER A 221 22.26 -15.40 34.86
CA SER A 221 22.98 -16.14 33.82
C SER A 221 23.51 -17.49 34.32
N ARG A 222 23.59 -18.48 33.43
CA ARG A 222 24.57 -19.59 33.49
C ARG A 222 24.67 -20.36 32.17
N MET A 223 25.85 -20.95 31.95
CA MET A 223 26.27 -21.69 30.75
C MET A 223 26.47 -23.20 31.07
N PRO A 224 26.63 -24.10 30.08
CA PRO A 224 26.04 -25.45 30.14
C PRO A 224 27.00 -26.61 30.49
N GLY A 225 26.41 -27.81 30.61
CA GLY A 225 27.06 -29.13 30.65
C GLY A 225 26.13 -30.23 30.08
N ALA A 226 26.68 -31.39 29.70
CA ALA A 226 26.01 -32.47 28.96
C ALA A 226 26.28 -33.87 29.60
N PRO A 227 25.99 -35.06 29.00
CA PRO A 227 25.11 -35.41 27.86
C PRO A 227 24.18 -36.66 28.06
N ALA A 228 23.23 -36.86 27.12
CA ALA A 228 22.67 -38.10 26.52
C ALA A 228 22.47 -39.45 27.28
N VAL A 229 21.29 -40.07 27.06
CA VAL A 229 21.05 -41.54 26.99
C VAL A 229 19.95 -41.84 25.95
N SER A 230 20.00 -42.99 25.24
CA SER A 230 18.95 -43.45 24.31
C SER A 230 18.87 -44.99 24.18
N VAL A 231 17.65 -45.57 24.13
CA VAL A 231 17.38 -47.01 23.85
C VAL A 231 15.98 -47.21 23.21
N PRO A 232 15.81 -47.98 22.11
CA PRO A 232 14.52 -48.39 21.53
C PRO A 232 14.22 -49.91 21.69
N PRO A 233 12.94 -50.32 21.52
CA PRO A 233 12.57 -51.32 20.49
C PRO A 233 11.13 -51.12 19.92
N SER A 234 10.59 -51.85 18.93
CA SER A 234 11.09 -52.51 17.69
C SER A 234 9.87 -52.99 16.85
N GLY A 235 10.03 -53.48 15.60
CA GLY A 235 8.96 -54.21 14.87
C GLY A 235 8.91 -54.09 13.33
N ARG A 236 8.96 -55.23 12.61
CA ARG A 236 8.84 -55.45 11.14
C ARG A 236 8.92 -56.98 10.86
N PRO A 237 8.77 -57.53 9.63
CA PRO A 237 8.12 -57.04 8.38
C PRO A 237 7.25 -58.09 7.63
N SER A 238 6.55 -57.66 6.57
CA SER A 238 6.27 -58.40 5.29
C SER A 238 5.52 -57.45 4.33
N ALA A 239 5.67 -57.39 2.99
CA ALA A 239 5.94 -58.37 1.91
C ALA A 239 4.69 -59.21 1.51
N THR A 240 4.29 -59.40 0.24
CA THR A 240 4.76 -58.93 -1.10
C THR A 240 3.69 -59.29 -2.15
N ALA A 241 3.53 -58.53 -3.24
CA ALA A 241 2.91 -59.01 -4.50
C ALA A 241 3.32 -58.11 -5.70
N GLU A 242 3.58 -58.71 -6.87
CA GLU A 242 4.03 -58.04 -8.10
C GLU A 242 3.39 -58.71 -9.34
N GLY A 243 3.29 -58.00 -10.47
CA GLY A 243 2.60 -58.43 -11.70
C GLY A 243 2.11 -57.19 -12.48
N ASP A 244 2.74 -56.67 -13.55
CA ASP A 244 3.40 -57.32 -14.70
C ASP A 244 2.36 -58.03 -15.63
N ARG A 245 2.24 -57.75 -16.94
CA ARG A 245 2.96 -56.82 -17.84
C ARG A 245 2.18 -56.60 -19.15
N ALA A 246 2.17 -55.39 -19.73
CA ALA A 246 1.93 -55.17 -21.17
C ALA A 246 2.33 -53.74 -21.64
N THR A 247 3.39 -53.64 -22.45
CA THR A 247 3.73 -52.49 -23.31
C THR A 247 3.46 -52.87 -24.78
N VAL A 248 3.58 -52.07 -25.85
CA VAL A 248 4.26 -50.81 -26.27
C VAL A 248 3.49 -50.30 -27.54
N PRO A 249 3.86 -49.22 -28.28
CA PRO A 249 4.67 -48.02 -28.01
C PRO A 249 3.75 -46.76 -28.14
N ARG A 250 4.04 -45.54 -28.67
CA ARG A 250 5.18 -44.71 -29.18
C ARG A 250 4.66 -43.23 -29.08
N ALA A 251 5.42 -42.14 -29.15
CA ALA A 251 6.85 -41.87 -29.38
C ALA A 251 7.34 -40.74 -28.43
N ARG A 252 8.62 -40.31 -28.56
CA ARG A 252 9.32 -39.45 -27.59
C ARG A 252 9.29 -37.96 -27.94
N SER A 253 9.23 -37.10 -26.92
CA SER A 253 10.01 -35.86 -26.82
C SER A 253 10.26 -35.50 -25.35
N THR A 254 11.37 -34.84 -25.04
CA THR A 254 11.81 -34.48 -23.67
C THR A 254 12.55 -33.14 -23.64
N TRP A 255 12.89 -32.67 -22.42
CA TRP A 255 13.70 -31.47 -22.07
C TRP A 255 12.98 -30.16 -21.69
N THR A 256 12.50 -30.17 -20.43
CA THR A 256 12.79 -29.17 -19.37
C THR A 256 12.72 -27.66 -19.64
N ARG A 257 11.92 -26.97 -18.81
CA ARG A 257 11.96 -25.51 -18.61
C ARG A 257 13.35 -25.01 -18.19
N ARG A 258 14.03 -24.18 -19.01
CA ARG A 258 15.13 -23.30 -18.59
C ARG A 258 15.34 -22.14 -19.57
N ARG A 259 15.38 -20.91 -19.02
CA ARG A 259 15.85 -19.63 -19.62
C ARG A 259 15.13 -19.08 -20.86
N VAL A 260 14.52 -17.91 -20.68
CA VAL A 260 14.89 -16.69 -21.43
C VAL A 260 15.25 -15.62 -20.38
N LEU A 261 16.40 -14.97 -20.52
CA LEU A 261 16.80 -13.84 -19.67
C LEU A 261 17.97 -13.05 -20.30
N ALA A 262 17.94 -11.73 -20.14
CA ALA A 262 19.04 -10.75 -20.28
C ALA A 262 19.76 -10.57 -21.63
N VAL A 263 19.46 -9.43 -22.29
CA VAL A 263 20.38 -8.31 -22.64
C VAL A 263 19.52 -7.04 -22.59
N GLY A 264 19.88 -5.86 -22.08
CA GLY A 264 21.06 -5.32 -21.37
C GLY A 264 20.73 -3.87 -20.91
N GLY A 265 21.59 -3.06 -20.28
CA GLY A 265 22.97 -3.32 -19.87
C GLY A 265 23.80 -2.05 -19.55
N ARG A 266 23.46 -1.31 -18.47
CA ARG A 266 24.23 -0.19 -17.84
C ARG A 266 24.36 1.16 -18.58
N LEU A 267 24.07 2.23 -17.84
CA LEU A 267 24.78 3.53 -17.72
C LEU A 267 24.17 4.18 -16.45
N ALA A 268 24.77 5.05 -15.64
CA ALA A 268 26.14 5.42 -15.25
C ALA A 268 25.93 6.56 -14.22
N LEU A 269 26.78 6.69 -13.20
CA LEU A 269 26.61 7.71 -12.16
C LEU A 269 27.18 9.06 -12.60
N GLY A 270 26.41 10.14 -12.45
CA GLY A 270 26.88 11.52 -12.66
C GLY A 270 25.94 12.53 -12.02
N ALA A 271 26.47 13.41 -11.17
CA ALA A 271 25.71 14.44 -10.47
C ALA A 271 25.93 15.82 -11.11
N LEU A 272 24.89 16.67 -11.10
CA LEU A 272 25.02 18.10 -11.32
C LEU A 272 24.02 18.85 -10.45
N LEU A 273 24.49 19.91 -9.78
CA LEU A 273 23.68 20.82 -8.98
C LEU A 273 23.24 22.00 -9.85
N ALA A 274 21.94 22.28 -9.88
CA ALA A 274 21.39 23.57 -10.29
C ALA A 274 20.09 23.83 -9.53
N GLY A 275 20.09 24.81 -8.63
CA GLY A 275 18.89 25.21 -7.90
C GLY A 275 18.19 26.37 -8.60
N CYS A 276 16.88 26.28 -8.75
CA CYS A 276 16.00 27.43 -9.02
C CYS A 276 14.87 27.42 -7.98
N THR A 277 14.72 28.52 -7.25
CA THR A 277 13.71 28.65 -6.20
C THR A 277 12.35 29.03 -6.78
N ALA A 278 11.43 28.07 -6.88
CA ALA A 278 10.00 28.39 -6.88
C ALA A 278 9.59 28.82 -5.47
N ARG A 279 8.91 29.97 -5.36
CA ARG A 279 8.26 30.42 -4.12
C ARG A 279 6.77 30.25 -4.30
N ASP A 280 6.25 29.09 -3.92
CA ASP A 280 4.80 28.92 -3.80
C ASP A 280 4.36 29.48 -2.44
N GLN A 281 3.35 30.35 -2.46
CA GLN A 281 2.78 30.95 -1.25
C GLN A 281 1.58 30.13 -0.79
N GLU A 282 1.71 29.45 0.34
CA GLU A 282 0.60 28.72 0.96
C GLU A 282 -0.22 29.67 1.85
N GLU A 283 -1.41 30.07 1.37
CA GLU A 283 -2.49 30.60 2.21
C GLU A 283 -3.25 29.42 2.87
N PRO A 284 -3.64 29.50 4.16
CA PRO A 284 -4.16 28.34 4.88
C PRO A 284 -5.68 28.12 4.75
N MET A 285 -6.08 26.87 5.08
CA MET A 285 -7.42 26.41 5.55
C MET A 285 -8.32 25.57 4.62
N SER A 286 -9.04 24.64 5.27
CA SER A 286 -10.25 23.90 4.84
C SER A 286 -10.11 22.60 4.00
N GLY A 287 -9.98 21.49 4.72
CA GLY A 287 -10.20 20.11 4.24
C GLY A 287 -9.01 19.49 3.50
N ASP A 288 -8.89 18.16 3.54
CA ASP A 288 -7.96 17.46 2.64
C ASP A 288 -8.56 17.44 1.22
N ARG A 289 -8.21 18.49 0.47
CA ARG A 289 -8.54 18.66 -0.95
C ARG A 289 -7.47 18.07 -1.86
N SER A 290 -6.45 17.38 -1.34
CA SER A 290 -5.29 16.94 -2.15
C SER A 290 -5.69 16.08 -3.36
N ALA A 291 -6.83 15.39 -3.27
CA ALA A 291 -7.44 14.53 -4.29
C ALA A 291 -8.34 15.27 -5.33
N GLN A 292 -8.69 16.54 -5.13
CA GLN A 292 -9.66 17.23 -5.99
C GLN A 292 -9.06 17.60 -7.35
N LEU A 293 -9.79 17.32 -8.42
CA LEU A 293 -9.51 17.76 -9.79
C LEU A 293 -10.22 19.08 -10.04
N THR A 294 -9.55 20.03 -10.69
CA THR A 294 -10.11 21.33 -11.09
C THR A 294 -10.69 21.31 -12.49
N ALA A 295 -10.19 20.47 -13.39
CA ALA A 295 -10.64 20.39 -14.78
C ALA A 295 -12.12 20.01 -14.90
N ARG A 296 -12.89 20.73 -15.72
CA ARG A 296 -14.31 20.46 -16.01
C ARG A 296 -14.59 20.63 -17.50
N PRO A 297 -15.54 19.90 -18.08
CA PRO A 297 -16.08 20.22 -19.40
C PRO A 297 -16.65 21.65 -19.40
N PRO A 298 -16.44 22.44 -20.46
CA PRO A 298 -17.02 23.77 -20.56
C PRO A 298 -18.54 23.71 -20.72
N GLU A 299 -19.28 24.62 -20.07
CA GLU A 299 -20.75 24.70 -20.17
C GLU A 299 -21.24 24.96 -21.61
N ASN A 300 -20.41 25.62 -22.42
CA ASN A 300 -20.61 25.81 -23.84
C ASN A 300 -19.68 24.88 -24.61
N ALA A 301 -20.20 24.24 -25.66
CA ALA A 301 -19.39 23.36 -26.51
C ALA A 301 -18.13 24.10 -27.03
N PRO A 302 -16.93 23.51 -26.93
CA PRO A 302 -15.70 24.16 -27.40
C PRO A 302 -15.78 24.48 -28.90
N GLU A 303 -15.10 25.54 -29.33
CA GLU A 303 -14.93 25.79 -30.78
C GLU A 303 -14.33 24.52 -31.42
N PRO A 304 -14.88 24.05 -32.56
CA PRO A 304 -14.35 22.84 -33.20
C PRO A 304 -12.86 23.04 -33.53
N PRO A 305 -11.99 22.07 -33.24
CA PRO A 305 -10.56 22.22 -33.48
C PRO A 305 -10.29 22.48 -34.97
N ARG A 306 -9.23 23.25 -35.25
CA ARG A 306 -8.90 23.69 -36.62
C ARG A 306 -8.54 22.54 -37.56
N GLU A 307 -8.13 21.41 -36.99
CA GLU A 307 -7.88 20.16 -37.67
C GLU A 307 -8.72 19.07 -36.97
N PRO A 308 -9.36 18.13 -37.70
CA PRO A 308 -10.15 17.07 -37.09
C PRO A 308 -9.31 16.18 -36.18
N VAL A 309 -9.91 15.70 -35.09
CA VAL A 309 -9.30 14.67 -34.24
C VAL A 309 -9.59 13.31 -34.87
N GLU A 310 -8.62 12.80 -35.62
CA GLU A 310 -8.70 11.49 -36.29
C GLU A 310 -8.75 10.31 -35.28
N PRO A 311 -9.33 9.15 -35.64
CA PRO A 311 -9.27 7.95 -34.79
C PRO A 311 -7.84 7.45 -34.54
N GLY A 312 -7.59 6.92 -33.34
CA GLY A 312 -6.29 6.35 -32.93
C GLY A 312 -5.79 6.83 -31.57
N ASP A 313 -4.53 6.54 -31.28
CA ASP A 313 -3.85 6.85 -30.01
C ASP A 313 -3.03 8.17 -30.13
N HIS A 314 -3.42 9.20 -29.38
CA HIS A 314 -2.82 10.53 -29.41
C HIS A 314 -2.15 10.90 -28.07
N PRO A 315 -0.80 10.96 -28.01
CA PRO A 315 -0.09 11.54 -26.87
C PRO A 315 -0.45 13.04 -26.72
N LEU A 316 -0.68 13.49 -25.49
CA LEU A 316 -1.12 14.87 -25.23
C LEU A 316 0.02 15.91 -25.23
N GLY A 317 1.28 15.48 -25.23
CA GLY A 317 2.46 16.35 -25.27
C GLY A 317 2.72 17.12 -23.97
N LEU A 318 2.17 16.66 -22.84
CA LEU A 318 2.23 17.34 -21.55
C LEU A 318 3.55 17.08 -20.81
N VAL A 319 4.12 15.89 -20.97
CA VAL A 319 5.40 15.50 -20.34
C VAL A 319 6.26 14.67 -21.28
N ALA A 320 7.57 14.90 -21.27
CA ALA A 320 8.51 14.22 -22.17
C ALA A 320 8.61 12.69 -21.94
N ASP A 321 8.41 12.24 -20.70
CA ASP A 321 8.45 10.83 -20.31
C ASP A 321 7.13 10.41 -19.66
N ARG A 322 6.58 9.26 -20.10
CA ARG A 322 5.32 8.69 -19.59
C ARG A 322 4.16 9.70 -19.71
N ASP A 323 3.95 10.18 -20.93
CA ASP A 323 2.89 11.10 -21.31
C ASP A 323 1.50 10.42 -21.28
N PRO A 324 0.41 11.13 -20.95
CA PRO A 324 -0.94 10.64 -21.14
C PRO A 324 -1.29 10.48 -22.62
N VAL A 325 -2.11 9.48 -22.94
CA VAL A 325 -2.59 9.22 -24.29
C VAL A 325 -4.12 9.27 -24.30
N LEU A 326 -4.70 10.06 -25.21
CA LEU A 326 -6.11 10.00 -25.56
C LEU A 326 -6.28 9.04 -26.73
N HIS A 327 -7.06 7.98 -26.51
CA HIS A 327 -7.51 7.07 -27.55
C HIS A 327 -8.90 7.52 -28.06
N VAL A 328 -9.02 7.61 -29.38
CA VAL A 328 -10.21 8.11 -30.10
C VAL A 328 -10.76 6.99 -30.99
N PRO A 329 -12.01 6.55 -30.80
CA PRO A 329 -12.56 5.37 -31.47
C PRO A 329 -12.88 5.62 -32.96
N PRO A 330 -12.92 4.57 -33.80
CA PRO A 330 -13.29 4.68 -35.20
C PRO A 330 -14.75 5.17 -35.34
N GLY A 331 -14.96 6.17 -36.19
CA GLY A 331 -16.29 6.76 -36.39
C GLY A 331 -16.69 7.80 -35.34
N PHE A 332 -15.76 8.24 -34.47
CA PHE A 332 -15.94 9.41 -33.62
C PHE A 332 -16.38 10.65 -34.44
N ASP A 333 -17.48 11.29 -34.02
CA ASP A 333 -17.95 12.56 -34.59
C ASP A 333 -17.52 13.75 -33.70
N PRO A 334 -16.59 14.62 -34.14
CA PRO A 334 -16.14 15.77 -33.36
C PRO A 334 -17.21 16.86 -33.17
N ALA A 335 -18.38 16.77 -33.83
CA ALA A 335 -19.54 17.62 -33.56
C ALA A 335 -20.44 17.08 -32.43
N ALA A 336 -20.40 15.77 -32.15
CA ALA A 336 -21.17 15.13 -31.08
C ALA A 336 -20.46 15.20 -29.72
N ALA A 337 -21.22 15.14 -28.62
CA ALA A 337 -20.66 14.96 -27.29
C ALA A 337 -20.46 13.46 -27.01
N ALA A 338 -19.22 13.04 -26.75
CA ALA A 338 -18.86 11.64 -26.55
C ALA A 338 -18.61 11.31 -25.08
N PRO A 339 -18.84 10.05 -24.64
CA PRO A 339 -18.50 9.60 -23.30
C PRO A 339 -16.98 9.45 -23.15
N LEU A 340 -16.47 9.67 -21.93
CA LEU A 340 -15.03 9.63 -21.62
C LEU A 340 -14.74 8.72 -20.43
N VAL A 341 -13.77 7.83 -20.57
CA VAL A 341 -13.24 6.99 -19.49
C VAL A 341 -11.77 7.32 -19.24
N VAL A 342 -11.43 7.70 -18.01
CA VAL A 342 -10.04 7.80 -17.57
C VAL A 342 -9.57 6.41 -17.13
N SER A 343 -8.65 5.77 -17.86
CA SER A 343 -8.23 4.38 -17.61
C SER A 343 -6.86 4.28 -16.96
N LEU A 344 -6.83 3.73 -15.74
CA LEU A 344 -5.67 3.72 -14.84
C LEU A 344 -4.99 2.36 -14.77
N HIS A 345 -3.73 2.31 -15.20
CA HIS A 345 -2.92 1.09 -15.21
C HIS A 345 -2.58 0.57 -13.80
N GLY A 346 -2.34 -0.74 -13.67
CA GLY A 346 -1.79 -1.37 -12.46
C GLY A 346 -0.33 -1.00 -12.19
N ALA A 347 0.23 -1.48 -11.07
CA ALA A 347 1.61 -1.17 -10.66
C ALA A 347 2.63 -1.55 -11.74
N GLY A 348 3.63 -0.68 -11.96
CA GLY A 348 4.64 -0.81 -13.01
C GLY A 348 4.15 -0.53 -14.44
N GLY A 349 2.86 -0.25 -14.65
CA GLY A 349 2.26 -0.04 -15.97
C GLY A 349 2.62 1.28 -16.67
N SER A 350 1.91 1.56 -17.77
CA SER A 350 2.06 2.74 -18.63
C SER A 350 0.72 3.14 -19.25
N ALA A 351 0.66 4.26 -19.97
CA ALA A 351 -0.54 4.70 -20.70
C ALA A 351 -1.10 3.60 -21.63
N ALA A 352 -0.25 2.97 -22.44
CA ALA A 352 -0.65 1.84 -23.29
C ALA A 352 -1.21 0.65 -22.50
N GLY A 353 -0.73 0.42 -21.27
CA GLY A 353 -1.30 -0.57 -20.36
C GLY A 353 -2.65 -0.18 -19.75
N GLY A 354 -2.94 1.13 -19.65
CA GLY A 354 -4.27 1.66 -19.30
C GLY A 354 -5.25 1.56 -20.47
N LEU A 355 -4.81 1.91 -21.69
CA LEU A 355 -5.61 1.73 -22.91
C LEU A 355 -6.02 0.27 -23.10
N ALA A 356 -5.07 -0.66 -22.99
CA ALA A 356 -5.31 -2.09 -23.22
C ALA A 356 -6.30 -2.76 -22.25
N LEU A 357 -6.74 -2.07 -21.18
CA LEU A 357 -7.85 -2.55 -20.34
C LEU A 357 -9.21 -2.43 -21.05
N LEU A 358 -9.39 -1.43 -21.92
CA LEU A 358 -10.70 -1.01 -22.42
C LEU A 358 -10.76 -0.66 -23.92
N SER A 359 -9.67 -0.30 -24.58
CA SER A 359 -9.72 0.33 -25.93
C SER A 359 -10.46 -0.49 -26.98
N ALA A 360 -10.23 -1.80 -27.06
CA ALA A 360 -10.94 -2.68 -28.00
C ALA A 360 -12.47 -2.78 -27.75
N LEU A 361 -12.95 -2.44 -26.55
CA LEU A 361 -14.37 -2.32 -26.22
C LEU A 361 -14.87 -0.87 -26.34
N ALA A 362 -13.98 0.10 -26.17
CA ALA A 362 -14.24 1.52 -26.45
C ALA A 362 -14.46 1.77 -27.95
N ASP A 363 -13.74 1.04 -28.82
CA ASP A 363 -13.99 0.95 -30.26
C ASP A 363 -15.41 0.39 -30.55
N GLU A 364 -15.82 -0.68 -29.87
CA GLU A 364 -17.15 -1.30 -30.04
C GLU A 364 -18.31 -0.39 -29.60
N HIS A 365 -18.08 0.52 -28.65
CA HIS A 365 -19.11 1.36 -28.01
C HIS A 365 -18.93 2.89 -28.21
N GLY A 366 -17.92 3.34 -28.97
CA GLY A 366 -17.69 4.76 -29.26
C GLY A 366 -17.25 5.62 -28.06
N LEU A 367 -16.48 5.07 -27.11
CA LEU A 367 -15.94 5.84 -25.98
C LEU A 367 -14.56 6.43 -26.24
N LEU A 368 -14.34 7.66 -25.78
CA LEU A 368 -13.01 8.23 -25.62
C LEU A 368 -12.33 7.56 -24.41
N VAL A 369 -11.05 7.18 -24.53
CA VAL A 369 -10.28 6.64 -23.39
C VAL A 369 -9.04 7.49 -23.14
N LEU A 370 -9.01 8.19 -22.01
CA LEU A 370 -7.82 8.90 -21.56
C LEU A 370 -7.00 7.99 -20.65
N ALA A 371 -5.81 7.57 -21.08
CA ALA A 371 -4.89 6.77 -20.28
C ALA A 371 -3.68 7.60 -19.82
N PRO A 372 -3.72 8.18 -18.61
CA PRO A 372 -2.55 8.76 -17.98
C PRO A 372 -1.58 7.66 -17.51
N ALA A 373 -0.30 8.02 -17.37
CA ALA A 373 0.71 7.16 -16.78
C ALA A 373 1.26 7.77 -15.49
N SER A 374 1.24 7.02 -14.38
CA SER A 374 1.82 7.50 -13.11
C SER A 374 3.29 7.90 -13.31
N ARG A 375 3.72 8.98 -12.65
CA ARG A 375 5.10 9.46 -12.59
C ARG A 375 6.05 8.46 -11.92
N GLY A 376 5.52 7.45 -11.22
CA GLY A 376 6.30 6.39 -10.56
C GLY A 376 5.90 4.97 -10.94
N SER A 377 6.36 4.00 -10.16
CA SER A 377 6.07 2.56 -10.32
C SER A 377 4.71 2.11 -9.75
N THR A 378 3.97 3.03 -9.14
CA THR A 378 2.65 2.88 -8.50
C THR A 378 2.17 4.31 -8.20
N TRP A 379 0.86 4.51 -8.12
CA TRP A 379 0.25 5.86 -8.03
C TRP A 379 0.59 6.60 -6.72
N ASP A 380 0.62 7.93 -6.74
CA ASP A 380 1.07 8.75 -5.61
C ASP A 380 0.27 8.54 -4.30
N ALA A 381 -1.06 8.53 -4.37
CA ALA A 381 -1.94 8.28 -3.22
C ALA A 381 -1.81 6.87 -2.64
N ILE A 382 -1.32 5.88 -3.40
CA ILE A 382 -0.97 4.55 -2.87
C ILE A 382 0.20 4.65 -1.89
N ARG A 383 1.08 5.66 -2.06
CA ARG A 383 2.13 6.02 -1.10
C ARG A 383 1.69 7.09 -0.08
N GLY A 384 0.38 7.35 0.06
CA GLY A 384 -0.21 8.08 1.18
C GLY A 384 -0.48 9.58 1.01
N ARG A 385 -0.39 10.15 -0.21
CA ARG A 385 -1.14 11.37 -0.60
C ARG A 385 -1.17 11.59 -2.11
N TYR A 386 -2.22 12.24 -2.59
CA TYR A 386 -2.31 12.74 -3.96
C TYR A 386 -1.31 13.88 -4.21
N GLY A 387 -0.84 14.01 -5.45
CA GLY A 387 0.18 14.99 -5.84
C GLY A 387 0.39 15.04 -7.36
N ALA A 388 1.55 14.57 -7.82
CA ALA A 388 2.00 14.72 -9.21
C ALA A 388 1.24 13.84 -10.22
N ASP A 389 0.68 12.72 -9.80
CA ASP A 389 -0.16 11.89 -10.67
C ASP A 389 -1.52 12.55 -10.86
N ARG A 390 -2.16 12.98 -9.75
CA ARG A 390 -3.41 13.75 -9.82
C ARG A 390 -3.24 15.00 -10.68
N ALA A 391 -2.17 15.77 -10.48
CA ALA A 391 -1.91 16.96 -11.28
C ALA A 391 -1.79 16.67 -12.78
N LEU A 392 -1.18 15.55 -13.16
CA LEU A 392 -1.12 15.12 -14.56
C LEU A 392 -2.49 14.66 -15.09
N VAL A 393 -3.31 13.99 -14.27
CA VAL A 393 -4.72 13.66 -14.62
C VAL A 393 -5.55 14.92 -14.84
N ASP A 394 -5.38 15.94 -14.00
CA ASP A 394 -6.08 17.24 -14.09
C ASP A 394 -5.73 17.95 -15.41
N GLN A 395 -4.44 18.11 -15.71
CA GLN A 395 -3.94 18.73 -16.95
C GLN A 395 -4.34 17.95 -18.21
N ALA A 396 -4.35 16.61 -18.12
CA ALA A 396 -4.79 15.77 -19.21
C ALA A 396 -6.29 15.91 -19.47
N LEU A 397 -7.12 15.98 -18.42
CA LEU A 397 -8.56 16.25 -18.55
C LEU A 397 -8.84 17.64 -19.12
N GLU A 398 -8.13 18.67 -18.67
CA GLU A 398 -8.23 20.04 -19.22
C GLU A 398 -7.88 20.07 -20.72
N THR A 399 -6.83 19.34 -21.12
CA THR A 399 -6.42 19.20 -22.53
C THR A 399 -7.47 18.45 -23.36
N VAL A 400 -8.08 17.39 -22.82
CA VAL A 400 -9.15 16.64 -23.50
C VAL A 400 -10.42 17.50 -23.65
N PHE A 401 -10.86 18.18 -22.59
CA PHE A 401 -12.07 19.03 -22.60
C PHE A 401 -11.95 20.26 -23.50
N THR A 402 -10.74 20.70 -23.82
CA THR A 402 -10.48 21.79 -24.78
C THR A 402 -10.25 21.30 -26.22
N THR A 403 -10.02 20.00 -26.42
CA THR A 403 -9.73 19.38 -27.73
C THR A 403 -10.93 18.65 -28.34
N VAL A 404 -11.75 17.98 -27.52
CA VAL A 404 -12.92 17.20 -27.94
C VAL A 404 -14.16 17.50 -27.11
N ARG A 405 -15.34 17.36 -27.73
CA ARG A 405 -16.63 17.46 -27.06
C ARG A 405 -16.88 16.22 -26.18
N VAL A 406 -16.72 16.38 -24.87
CA VAL A 406 -17.07 15.35 -23.88
C VAL A 406 -18.45 15.62 -23.31
N ASP A 407 -19.27 14.58 -23.20
CA ASP A 407 -20.56 14.62 -22.50
C ASP A 407 -20.31 14.67 -20.96
N PRO A 408 -20.67 15.75 -20.26
CA PRO A 408 -20.41 15.90 -18.82
C PRO A 408 -21.15 14.87 -17.95
N GLU A 409 -22.24 14.27 -18.44
CA GLU A 409 -22.99 13.24 -17.72
C GLU A 409 -22.48 11.81 -18.02
N ARG A 410 -21.49 11.66 -18.90
CA ARG A 410 -20.90 10.36 -19.27
C ARG A 410 -19.38 10.33 -19.11
N ILE A 411 -18.89 10.92 -18.03
CA ILE A 411 -17.48 10.87 -17.62
C ILE A 411 -17.28 9.85 -16.49
N ALA A 412 -16.31 8.96 -16.65
CA ALA A 412 -16.00 7.89 -15.71
C ALA A 412 -14.50 7.74 -15.46
N VAL A 413 -14.14 7.04 -14.37
CA VAL A 413 -12.77 6.59 -14.10
C VAL A 413 -12.75 5.08 -13.90
N ALA A 414 -11.80 4.41 -14.54
CA ALA A 414 -11.63 2.97 -14.52
C ALA A 414 -10.18 2.61 -14.14
N GLY A 415 -9.95 1.43 -13.58
CA GLY A 415 -8.59 0.94 -13.37
C GLY A 415 -8.50 -0.53 -12.97
N PHE A 416 -7.26 -1.04 -12.99
CA PHE A 416 -6.92 -2.39 -12.56
C PHE A 416 -5.88 -2.38 -11.44
N SER A 417 -6.04 -3.25 -10.43
CA SER A 417 -5.06 -3.46 -9.35
C SER A 417 -4.77 -2.15 -8.59
N ASP A 418 -3.50 -1.75 -8.49
CA ASP A 418 -3.02 -0.45 -8.04
C ASP A 418 -3.81 0.75 -8.62
N GLY A 419 -4.15 0.69 -9.91
CA GLY A 419 -4.98 1.69 -10.60
C GLY A 419 -6.46 1.60 -10.27
N ALA A 420 -6.98 0.42 -9.87
CA ALA A 420 -8.36 0.27 -9.39
C ALA A 420 -8.52 0.89 -7.99
N SER A 421 -7.52 0.73 -7.11
CA SER A 421 -7.46 1.45 -5.84
C SER A 421 -7.47 2.97 -6.07
N TYR A 422 -6.65 3.46 -7.01
CA TYR A 422 -6.61 4.88 -7.34
C TYR A 422 -7.92 5.38 -7.98
N ALA A 423 -8.57 4.58 -8.85
CA ALA A 423 -9.87 4.88 -9.46
C ALA A 423 -10.96 5.06 -8.40
N LEU A 424 -11.01 4.20 -7.38
CA LEU A 424 -11.93 4.35 -6.24
C LEU A 424 -11.66 5.65 -5.48
N GLY A 425 -10.42 5.87 -5.00
CA GLY A 425 -10.12 7.06 -4.19
C GLY A 425 -10.33 8.38 -4.97
N LEU A 426 -9.81 8.47 -6.20
CA LEU A 426 -9.93 9.66 -7.04
C LEU A 426 -11.37 9.88 -7.51
N GLY A 427 -12.08 8.80 -7.88
CA GLY A 427 -13.47 8.83 -8.32
C GLY A 427 -14.40 9.30 -7.20
N LEU A 428 -14.29 8.73 -6.01
CA LEU A 428 -15.09 9.10 -4.84
C LEU A 428 -14.79 10.53 -4.36
N ALA A 429 -13.55 11.02 -4.51
CA ALA A 429 -13.18 12.40 -4.23
C ALA A 429 -13.75 13.42 -5.24
N ASN A 430 -14.09 12.96 -6.46
CA ASN A 430 -14.49 13.81 -7.59
C ASN A 430 -15.82 13.35 -8.22
N GLY A 431 -16.71 12.76 -7.44
CA GLY A 431 -18.00 12.19 -7.89
C GLY A 431 -19.06 13.20 -8.35
N VAL A 432 -18.68 14.46 -8.51
CA VAL A 432 -19.44 15.49 -9.24
C VAL A 432 -19.00 15.58 -10.70
N LEU A 433 -17.75 15.21 -11.00
CA LEU A 433 -17.18 15.09 -12.35
C LEU A 433 -17.32 13.66 -12.89
N PHE A 434 -16.87 12.66 -12.12
CA PHE A 434 -17.07 11.27 -12.49
C PHE A 434 -18.48 10.83 -12.06
N ARG A 435 -19.30 10.38 -13.01
CA ARG A 435 -20.61 9.76 -12.74
C ARG A 435 -20.48 8.27 -12.41
N ARG A 436 -19.41 7.61 -12.87
CA ARG A 436 -19.17 6.18 -12.65
C ARG A 436 -17.72 5.85 -12.35
N ILE A 437 -17.52 4.80 -11.56
CA ILE A 437 -16.21 4.24 -11.22
C ILE A 437 -16.17 2.75 -11.57
N VAL A 438 -15.10 2.28 -12.22
CA VAL A 438 -14.85 0.86 -12.49
C VAL A 438 -13.55 0.40 -11.83
N ALA A 439 -13.63 -0.59 -10.94
CA ALA A 439 -12.49 -1.08 -10.17
C ALA A 439 -12.29 -2.59 -10.37
N PHE A 440 -11.31 -2.98 -11.19
CA PHE A 440 -10.94 -4.37 -11.42
C PHE A 440 -9.84 -4.81 -10.43
N SER A 441 -10.13 -5.76 -9.53
CA SER A 441 -9.28 -6.19 -8.40
C SER A 441 -8.64 -5.02 -7.59
N PRO A 442 -9.42 -4.09 -7.01
CA PRO A 442 -8.88 -3.04 -6.13
C PRO A 442 -8.31 -3.64 -4.84
N GLY A 443 -7.22 -3.05 -4.34
CA GLY A 443 -6.61 -3.45 -3.07
C GLY A 443 -7.18 -2.74 -1.85
N PHE A 444 -7.45 -1.43 -1.98
CA PHE A 444 -8.01 -0.55 -0.94
C PHE A 444 -8.56 0.74 -1.57
N VAL A 445 -9.10 1.65 -0.75
CA VAL A 445 -9.49 3.01 -1.19
C VAL A 445 -8.54 4.02 -0.53
N PRO A 446 -7.72 4.77 -1.30
CA PRO A 446 -6.89 5.83 -0.75
C PRO A 446 -7.75 6.95 -0.13
N SER A 447 -7.38 7.40 1.06
CA SER A 447 -8.13 8.39 1.83
C SER A 447 -8.23 9.74 1.11
N ALA A 448 -9.46 10.26 1.01
CA ALA A 448 -9.76 11.58 0.44
C ALA A 448 -11.13 12.09 0.94
N SER A 449 -11.33 13.41 0.89
CA SER A 449 -12.65 14.02 1.10
C SER A 449 -13.59 13.68 -0.06
N ARG A 450 -14.62 12.84 0.17
CA ARG A 450 -15.55 12.41 -0.89
C ARG A 450 -16.49 13.52 -1.35
N GLN A 451 -16.92 13.48 -2.62
CA GLN A 451 -17.91 14.38 -3.21
C GLN A 451 -18.85 13.62 -4.16
N GLY A 452 -20.12 14.00 -4.19
CA GLY A 452 -21.14 13.36 -5.04
C GLY A 452 -21.45 11.90 -4.67
N ARG A 453 -22.19 11.22 -5.55
CA ARG A 453 -22.56 9.80 -5.46
C ARG A 453 -22.49 9.13 -6.84
N PRO A 454 -21.30 8.86 -7.37
CA PRO A 454 -21.11 8.04 -8.57
C PRO A 454 -21.56 6.60 -8.33
N ASP A 455 -22.10 5.97 -9.37
CA ASP A 455 -22.30 4.52 -9.40
C ASP A 455 -20.92 3.82 -9.38
N VAL A 456 -20.80 2.66 -8.75
CA VAL A 456 -19.52 1.92 -8.67
C VAL A 456 -19.66 0.49 -9.19
N TYR A 457 -18.82 0.08 -10.14
CA TYR A 457 -18.65 -1.32 -10.54
C TYR A 457 -17.34 -1.86 -9.97
N VAL A 458 -17.39 -2.98 -9.25
CA VAL A 458 -16.23 -3.66 -8.68
C VAL A 458 -16.21 -5.11 -9.14
N SER A 459 -15.08 -5.62 -9.62
CA SER A 459 -14.90 -7.05 -9.85
C SER A 459 -13.65 -7.60 -9.17
N HIS A 460 -13.65 -8.88 -8.79
CA HIS A 460 -12.48 -9.51 -8.19
C HIS A 460 -12.42 -11.01 -8.50
N GLY A 461 -11.20 -11.56 -8.65
CA GLY A 461 -10.98 -13.00 -8.73
C GLY A 461 -11.13 -13.68 -7.37
N ASP A 462 -11.85 -14.80 -7.29
CA ASP A 462 -12.02 -15.59 -6.07
C ASP A 462 -10.71 -16.24 -5.57
N ALA A 463 -9.75 -16.43 -6.47
CA ALA A 463 -8.41 -16.97 -6.27
C ALA A 463 -7.32 -15.93 -6.61
N ASP A 464 -7.57 -14.65 -6.34
CA ASP A 464 -6.59 -13.57 -6.52
C ASP A 464 -5.42 -13.68 -5.52
N ASP A 465 -4.39 -14.43 -5.90
CA ASP A 465 -3.16 -14.63 -5.11
C ASP A 465 -2.32 -13.35 -4.93
N VAL A 466 -2.66 -12.22 -5.57
CA VAL A 466 -1.91 -10.95 -5.49
C VAL A 466 -2.58 -9.98 -4.52
N LEU A 467 -3.92 -9.85 -4.58
CA LEU A 467 -4.72 -8.98 -3.73
C LEU A 467 -5.90 -9.75 -3.06
N PRO A 468 -5.66 -10.78 -2.25
CA PRO A 468 -6.66 -11.77 -1.82
C PRO A 468 -8.04 -11.18 -1.46
N VAL A 469 -9.05 -11.57 -2.23
CA VAL A 469 -10.42 -11.00 -2.25
C VAL A 469 -11.08 -10.83 -0.86
N GLY A 470 -10.78 -11.71 0.10
CA GLY A 470 -11.26 -11.65 1.49
C GLY A 470 -10.61 -10.57 2.37
N ARG A 471 -9.53 -9.95 1.92
CA ARG A 471 -8.89 -8.77 2.53
C ARG A 471 -9.21 -7.47 1.79
N THR A 472 -9.68 -7.58 0.55
CA THR A 472 -9.81 -6.48 -0.41
C THR A 472 -11.29 -6.25 -0.76
N SER A 473 -11.79 -6.68 -1.94
CA SER A 473 -13.15 -6.35 -2.38
C SER A 473 -14.27 -6.80 -1.44
N ARG A 474 -14.16 -7.95 -0.76
CA ARG A 474 -15.15 -8.37 0.27
C ARG A 474 -15.16 -7.52 1.54
N ARG A 475 -14.26 -6.53 1.66
CA ARG A 475 -14.30 -5.48 2.69
C ARG A 475 -14.64 -4.11 2.10
N ILE A 476 -14.08 -3.80 0.93
CA ILE A 476 -14.30 -2.53 0.22
C ILE A 476 -15.77 -2.37 -0.20
N VAL A 477 -16.37 -3.41 -0.77
CA VAL A 477 -17.76 -3.34 -1.29
C VAL A 477 -18.77 -3.06 -0.16
N PRO A 478 -18.82 -3.83 0.96
CA PRO A 478 -19.71 -3.52 2.06
C PRO A 478 -19.50 -2.11 2.64
N ALA A 479 -18.25 -1.63 2.75
CA ALA A 479 -18.00 -0.27 3.23
C ALA A 479 -18.56 0.81 2.29
N LEU A 480 -18.48 0.61 0.97
CA LEU A 480 -19.08 1.53 -0.01
C LEU A 480 -20.61 1.48 0.01
N GLU A 481 -21.20 0.30 0.19
CA GLU A 481 -22.64 0.10 0.37
C GLU A 481 -23.15 0.74 1.68
N GLU A 482 -22.40 0.60 2.78
CA GLU A 482 -22.68 1.24 4.09
C GLU A 482 -22.57 2.77 4.03
N ASP A 483 -21.61 3.32 3.27
CA ASP A 483 -21.52 4.75 2.96
C ASP A 483 -22.64 5.23 2.00
N GLY A 484 -23.41 4.29 1.42
CA GLY A 484 -24.58 4.54 0.57
C GLY A 484 -24.26 4.80 -0.89
N TYR A 485 -23.20 4.21 -1.44
CA TYR A 485 -22.95 4.19 -2.89
C TYR A 485 -23.66 2.99 -3.52
N ASP A 486 -24.19 3.16 -4.73
CA ASP A 486 -24.79 2.07 -5.50
C ASP A 486 -23.67 1.23 -6.15
N VAL A 487 -23.45 0.01 -5.64
CA VAL A 487 -22.34 -0.86 -6.04
C VAL A 487 -22.83 -2.09 -6.81
N ILE A 488 -22.27 -2.30 -8.00
CA ILE A 488 -22.36 -3.57 -8.75
C ILE A 488 -21.09 -4.38 -8.46
N TYR A 489 -21.19 -5.42 -7.64
CA TYR A 489 -20.09 -6.35 -7.40
C TYR A 489 -20.14 -7.59 -8.32
N ARG A 490 -18.96 -8.02 -8.79
CA ARG A 490 -18.74 -9.19 -9.65
C ARG A 490 -17.51 -9.98 -9.21
N GLU A 491 -17.73 -10.93 -8.31
CA GLU A 491 -16.73 -11.95 -8.02
C GLU A 491 -16.73 -13.02 -9.13
N PHE A 492 -15.55 -13.44 -9.60
CA PHE A 492 -15.42 -14.42 -10.68
C PHE A 492 -14.39 -15.50 -10.34
N ALA A 493 -14.57 -16.70 -10.92
CA ALA A 493 -13.63 -17.81 -10.78
C ALA A 493 -12.30 -17.49 -11.48
N GLY A 494 -11.23 -17.23 -10.72
CA GLY A 494 -9.92 -16.87 -11.28
C GLY A 494 -9.03 -16.04 -10.37
N GLY A 495 -7.81 -15.76 -10.85
CA GLY A 495 -6.81 -14.95 -10.15
C GLY A 495 -6.76 -13.48 -10.60
N HIS A 496 -5.61 -12.83 -10.34
CA HIS A 496 -5.39 -11.40 -10.58
C HIS A 496 -5.41 -11.01 -12.07
N THR A 497 -6.59 -10.76 -12.63
CA THR A 497 -6.80 -10.51 -14.06
C THR A 497 -8.11 -9.76 -14.32
N VAL A 498 -8.37 -9.40 -15.58
CA VAL A 498 -9.66 -8.86 -16.03
C VAL A 498 -10.23 -9.80 -17.11
N PRO A 499 -11.21 -10.67 -16.79
CA PRO A 499 -11.80 -11.55 -17.79
C PRO A 499 -12.52 -10.76 -18.89
N PRO A 500 -12.45 -11.14 -20.18
CA PRO A 500 -13.08 -10.38 -21.27
C PRO A 500 -14.60 -10.19 -21.14
N GLY A 501 -15.31 -11.09 -20.44
CA GLY A 501 -16.73 -10.93 -20.12
C GLY A 501 -16.99 -9.86 -19.04
N ILE A 502 -16.11 -9.74 -18.04
CA ILE A 502 -16.17 -8.73 -16.98
C ILE A 502 -15.83 -7.34 -17.55
N ALA A 503 -14.82 -7.26 -18.41
CA ALA A 503 -14.48 -6.03 -19.13
C ALA A 503 -15.66 -5.55 -20.01
N ARG A 504 -16.31 -6.47 -20.76
CA ARG A 504 -17.49 -6.12 -21.57
C ARG A 504 -18.68 -5.70 -20.71
N GLU A 505 -19.01 -6.41 -19.64
CA GLU A 505 -20.11 -5.99 -18.74
C GLU A 505 -19.86 -4.59 -18.17
N ALA A 506 -18.62 -4.29 -17.76
CA ALA A 506 -18.26 -2.97 -17.27
C ALA A 506 -18.40 -1.87 -18.35
N VAL A 507 -17.99 -2.13 -19.60
CA VAL A 507 -18.15 -1.15 -20.70
C VAL A 507 -19.60 -0.99 -21.13
N GLU A 508 -20.37 -2.08 -21.25
CA GLU A 508 -21.81 -2.01 -21.49
C GLU A 508 -22.56 -1.23 -20.39
N TRP A 509 -22.08 -1.29 -19.14
CA TRP A 509 -22.63 -0.53 -18.02
C TRP A 509 -22.21 0.95 -18.06
N LEU A 510 -20.94 1.25 -18.40
CA LEU A 510 -20.47 2.61 -18.63
C LEU A 510 -21.23 3.31 -19.77
N ASP A 511 -21.50 2.60 -20.86
CA ASP A 511 -22.18 3.11 -22.05
C ASP A 511 -23.65 3.49 -21.77
N ARG A 512 -24.41 2.67 -21.03
CA ARG A 512 -25.84 2.93 -20.72
C ARG A 512 -26.06 4.32 -20.12
N GLY A 513 -26.68 5.22 -20.88
CA GLY A 513 -27.13 6.52 -20.37
C GLY A 513 -27.97 6.37 -19.10
N GLY A 514 -27.79 7.27 -18.13
CA GLY A 514 -28.46 7.20 -16.84
C GLY A 514 -29.98 7.25 -16.99
N ALA A 515 -30.66 6.16 -16.61
CA ALA A 515 -32.11 6.13 -16.48
C ALA A 515 -32.50 6.63 -15.08
N GLY A 516 -33.02 7.86 -15.02
CA GLY A 516 -33.74 8.40 -13.86
C GLY A 516 -35.23 8.06 -13.89
#